data_AF-A0A8T5QG35-F1
#
_entry.id   AF-A0A8T5QG35-F1
#
_cell.length_a   1.000
_cell.length_b   1.000
_cell.length_c   1.000
_cell.angle_alpha   90.00
_cell.angle_beta   90.00
_cell.angle_gamma   90.00
#
_symmetry.space_group_name_H-M   'P 1'
#
loop_
_entity.id
_entity.type
_entity.pdbx_description
1 polymer ?
#
loop_
_entity_poly.entity_id
_entity_poly.type
_entity_poly.pdbx_seq_one_letter_code
_entity_poly.pdbx_strand_id
1 'polypeptide(L)'
;MLSLPKDDLEKQEILKKIAAKFKESRRYYEEEVNERIKSFDVDDYVLIRRELVNFGYLGKDSYKGKYWLIKKELSKKDLKNIKKTQKKVNKLMDRYI
;
A
#
# COMPACT_ATOMS: atom_id res chain seq x y z
N MET A 1 -9.94 11.11 10.85
CA MET A 1 -9.72 9.70 10.51
C MET A 1 -9.60 9.53 9.00
N LEU A 2 -8.42 9.13 8.53
CA LEU A 2 -8.09 8.89 7.13
C LEU A 2 -8.45 7.44 6.75
N SER A 3 -9.28 7.28 5.72
CA SER A 3 -9.69 5.96 5.21
C SER A 3 -9.11 5.70 3.82
N LEU A 4 -8.90 4.43 3.49
CA LEU A 4 -8.44 4.02 2.16
C LEU A 4 -9.61 4.05 1.16
N PRO A 5 -9.49 4.76 0.03
CA PRO A 5 -10.50 4.75 -1.01
C PRO A 5 -10.62 3.36 -1.65
N LYS A 6 -11.76 3.12 -2.31
CA LYS A 6 -12.00 1.86 -3.02
C LYS A 6 -11.21 1.76 -4.32
N ASP A 7 -10.93 2.89 -4.97
CA ASP A 7 -10.16 2.92 -6.21
C ASP A 7 -8.67 2.74 -5.95
N ASP A 8 -8.08 1.76 -6.61
CA ASP A 8 -6.68 1.39 -6.41
C ASP A 8 -5.69 2.49 -6.83
N LEU A 9 -6.04 3.38 -7.77
CA LEU A 9 -5.18 4.53 -8.11
C LEU A 9 -5.25 5.60 -7.02
N GLU A 10 -6.45 5.91 -6.53
CA GLU A 10 -6.62 6.88 -5.44
C GLU A 10 -5.90 6.45 -4.16
N LYS A 11 -5.88 5.15 -3.86
CA LYS A 11 -5.10 4.61 -2.73
C LYS A 11 -3.63 4.98 -2.80
N GLN A 12 -3.05 5.12 -4.00
CA GLN A 12 -1.62 5.34 -4.17
C GLN A 12 -1.15 6.66 -3.59
N GLU A 13 -1.98 7.71 -3.61
CA GLU A 13 -1.64 9.01 -3.00
C GLU A 13 -1.47 8.90 -1.49
N ILE A 14 -2.31 8.11 -0.83
CA ILE A 14 -2.23 7.86 0.62
C ILE A 14 -1.04 6.95 0.92
N LEU A 15 -0.91 5.83 0.21
CA LEU A 15 0.14 4.85 0.44
C LEU A 15 1.53 5.45 0.20
N LYS A 16 1.69 6.29 -0.82
CA LYS A 16 2.92 7.06 -1.08
C LYS A 16 3.28 7.97 0.09
N LYS A 17 2.33 8.74 0.63
CA LYS A 17 2.56 9.63 1.79
C LYS A 17 3.03 8.85 3.02
N ILE A 18 2.44 7.68 3.26
CA ILE A 18 2.79 6.82 4.39
C ILE A 18 4.16 6.15 4.16
N ALA A 19 4.42 5.63 2.96
CA ALA A 19 5.68 5.03 2.56
C ALA A 19 6.87 5.99 2.73
N ALA A 20 6.67 7.29 2.48
CA ALA A 20 7.69 8.31 2.65
C ALA A 20 8.19 8.48 4.11
N LYS A 21 7.47 7.98 5.13
CA LYS A 21 7.93 7.99 6.53
C LYS A 21 8.88 6.85 6.88
N PHE A 22 9.09 5.90 5.97
CA PHE A 22 10.04 4.81 6.17
C PHE A 22 11.41 5.20 5.59
N LYS A 23 12.47 4.79 6.28
CA LYS A 23 13.86 5.03 5.85
C LYS A 23 14.35 3.86 5.02
N GLU A 24 15.13 4.17 3.99
CA GLU A 24 15.84 3.18 3.19
C GLU A 24 16.88 2.46 4.05
N SER A 25 17.19 1.21 3.69
CA SER A 25 18.16 0.35 4.39
C SER A 25 17.84 0.07 5.87
N ARG A 26 16.65 0.43 6.38
CA ARG A 26 16.18 0.09 7.72
C ARG A 26 15.14 -1.02 7.67
N ARG A 27 15.26 -1.97 8.59
CA ARG A 27 14.24 -2.98 8.89
C ARG A 27 13.41 -2.51 10.07
N TYR A 28 12.11 -2.75 10.01
CA TYR A 28 11.15 -2.40 11.03
C TYR A 28 10.41 -3.64 11.49
N TYR A 29 10.14 -3.75 12.79
CA TYR A 29 9.18 -4.74 13.30
C TYR A 29 7.75 -4.30 13.00
N GLU A 30 6.83 -5.26 13.06
CA GLU A 30 5.41 -5.00 12.80
C GLU A 30 4.85 -3.87 13.68
N GLU A 31 5.22 -3.83 14.96
CA GLU A 31 4.81 -2.78 15.89
C GLU A 31 5.33 -1.40 15.47
N GLU A 32 6.60 -1.28 15.08
CA GLU A 32 7.16 0.00 14.59
C GLU A 32 6.46 0.48 13.31
N VAL A 33 6.06 -0.45 12.44
CA VAL A 33 5.29 -0.14 11.23
C VAL A 33 3.90 0.37 11.62
N ASN A 34 3.24 -0.30 12.55
CA ASN A 34 1.91 0.09 13.03
C ASN A 34 1.92 1.49 13.62
N GLU A 35 2.88 1.80 14.48
CA GLU A 35 2.97 3.13 15.11
C GLU A 35 3.22 4.23 14.07
N ARG A 36 4.06 3.96 13.05
CA ARG A 36 4.25 4.90 11.94
C ARG A 36 2.96 5.12 11.15
N ILE A 37 2.18 4.07 10.89
CA ILE A 37 0.92 4.18 10.17
C ILE A 37 -0.13 4.94 11.01
N LYS A 38 -0.26 4.60 12.29
CA LYS A 38 -1.19 5.25 13.23
C LYS A 38 -0.94 6.76 13.38
N SER A 39 0.30 7.21 13.19
CA SER A 39 0.64 8.65 13.23
C SER A 39 -0.09 9.52 12.18
N PHE A 40 -0.77 8.90 11.21
CA PHE A 40 -1.58 9.58 10.20
C PHE A 40 -3.08 9.66 10.54
N ASP A 41 -3.49 9.33 11.77
CA ASP A 41 -4.90 9.29 12.21
C ASP A 41 -5.77 8.44 11.26
N VAL A 42 -5.37 7.19 11.05
CA VAL A 42 -6.00 6.28 10.08
C VAL A 42 -7.07 5.41 10.72
N ASP A 43 -8.06 5.02 9.91
CA ASP A 43 -9.15 4.16 10.37
C ASP A 43 -8.70 2.70 10.58
N ASP A 44 -8.08 2.13 9.55
CA ASP A 44 -7.61 0.74 9.57
C ASP A 44 -6.12 0.68 9.20
N TYR A 45 -5.26 0.74 10.22
CA TYR A 45 -3.81 0.64 10.05
C TYR A 45 -3.36 -0.76 9.57
N VAL A 46 -4.15 -1.80 9.83
CA VAL A 46 -3.85 -3.18 9.39
C VAL A 46 -4.07 -3.30 7.88
N LEU A 47 -5.19 -2.76 7.38
CA LEU A 47 -5.47 -2.67 5.96
C LEU A 47 -4.38 -1.87 5.24
N ILE A 48 -3.99 -0.70 5.76
CA ILE A 48 -2.91 0.11 5.17
C ILE A 48 -1.60 -0.68 5.11
N ARG A 49 -1.20 -1.34 6.20
CA ARG A 49 0.01 -2.16 6.24
C ARG A 49 -0.01 -3.26 5.16
N ARG A 50 -1.17 -3.89 4.97
CA ARG A 50 -1.38 -4.91 3.92
C ARG A 50 -1.25 -4.30 2.52
N GLU A 51 -1.91 -3.18 2.26
CA GLU A 51 -1.88 -2.52 0.94
C GLU A 51 -0.48 -1.99 0.60
N LEU A 52 0.28 -1.48 1.58
CA LEU A 52 1.68 -1.09 1.39
C LEU A 52 2.55 -2.25 0.88
N VAL A 53 2.28 -3.48 1.34
CA VAL A 53 2.95 -4.68 0.83
C VAL A 53 2.37 -5.11 -0.52
N ASN A 54 1.05 -5.12 -0.68
CA ASN A 54 0.37 -5.54 -1.91
C ASN A 54 0.82 -4.71 -3.13
N PHE A 55 0.94 -3.39 -2.99
CA PHE A 55 1.41 -2.50 -4.06
C PHE A 55 2.95 -2.39 -4.12
N GLY A 56 3.66 -3.06 -3.22
CA GLY A 56 5.11 -3.19 -3.22
C GLY A 56 5.85 -1.94 -2.74
N TYR A 57 5.23 -1.08 -1.92
CA TYR A 57 5.96 -0.02 -1.21
C TYR A 57 6.84 -0.60 -0.10
N LEU A 58 6.32 -1.61 0.61
CA LEU A 58 7.03 -2.33 1.66
C LEU A 58 7.25 -3.80 1.28
N GLY A 59 8.41 -4.33 1.64
CA GLY A 59 8.63 -5.77 1.70
C GLY A 59 8.28 -6.29 3.09
N LYS A 60 7.87 -7.56 3.17
CA LYS A 60 7.64 -8.28 4.42
C LYS A 60 8.44 -9.58 4.42
N ASP A 61 9.07 -9.88 5.55
CA ASP A 61 9.70 -11.17 5.83
C ASP A 61 8.66 -12.07 6.51
N SER A 62 8.27 -13.14 5.81
CA SER A 62 7.25 -14.08 6.28
C SER A 62 7.68 -14.88 7.52
N TYR A 63 8.98 -14.96 7.81
CA TYR A 63 9.51 -15.72 8.94
C TYR A 63 9.81 -14.85 10.15
N LYS A 64 10.37 -13.65 9.91
CA LYS A 64 10.84 -12.76 11.00
C LYS A 64 9.90 -11.62 11.33
N GLY A 65 8.78 -11.47 10.60
CA GLY A 65 7.81 -10.39 10.82
C GLY A 65 8.39 -8.99 10.59
N LYS A 66 9.46 -8.90 9.80
CA LYS A 66 10.17 -7.63 9.53
C LYS A 66 9.67 -7.00 8.24
N TYR A 67 9.67 -5.68 8.21
CA TYR A 67 9.29 -4.85 7.07
C TYR A 67 10.45 -3.96 6.64
N TRP A 68 10.50 -3.58 5.37
CA TRP A 68 11.45 -2.60 4.84
C TRP A 68 10.87 -1.85 3.66
N LEU A 69 11.35 -0.64 3.45
CA LEU A 69 10.98 0.16 2.29
C LEU A 69 11.59 -0.46 1.01
N ILE A 70 10.73 -0.72 0.02
CA ILE A 70 11.13 -1.09 -1.36
C ILE A 70 11.18 0.16 -2.24
N LYS A 71 10.13 0.99 -2.19
CA LYS A 71 10.02 2.22 -2.96
C LYS A 71 9.13 3.24 -2.26
N LYS A 72 9.48 4.51 -2.38
CA LYS A 72 8.68 5.63 -1.84
C LYS A 72 7.53 6.02 -2.78
N GLU A 73 7.66 5.73 -4.06
CA GLU A 73 6.70 6.09 -5.09
C GLU A 73 6.67 5.03 -6.20
N LEU A 74 5.49 4.84 -6.78
CA LEU A 74 5.29 3.98 -7.95
C LEU A 74 5.69 4.69 -9.24
N SER A 75 6.26 3.95 -10.19
CA SER A 75 6.55 4.48 -11.51
C SER A 75 5.26 4.69 -12.32
N LYS A 76 5.30 5.54 -13.35
CA LYS A 76 4.20 5.69 -14.31
C LYS A 76 3.77 4.34 -14.93
N LYS A 77 4.72 3.41 -15.09
CA LYS A 77 4.46 2.05 -15.59
C LYS A 77 3.64 1.23 -14.60
N ASP A 78 3.98 1.30 -13.31
CA ASP A 78 3.25 0.61 -12.24
C ASP A 78 1.81 1.12 -12.15
N LEU A 79 1.61 2.44 -12.15
CA LEU A 79 0.27 3.06 -12.14
C LEU A 79 -0.56 2.67 -13.37
N LYS A 80 0.05 2.61 -14.55
CA LYS A 80 -0.62 2.16 -15.78
C LYS A 80 -1.06 0.69 -15.69
N ASN A 81 -0.26 -0.16 -15.05
CA ASN A 81 -0.61 -1.57 -14.84
C ASN A 81 -1.79 -1.72 -13.87
N ILE A 82 -1.80 -0.98 -12.77
CA ILE A 82 -2.94 -0.94 -11.83
C ILE A 82 -4.21 -0.54 -12.56
N LYS A 83 -4.18 0.56 -13.34
CA LYS A 83 -5.32 1.02 -14.14
C LYS A 83 -5.82 -0.04 -15.13
N LYS A 84 -4.90 -0.74 -15.79
CA LYS A 84 -5.25 -1.80 -16.75
C LYS A 84 -5.92 -2.99 -16.06
N THR A 85 -5.43 -3.39 -14.91
CA THR A 85 -6.01 -4.47 -14.10
C THR A 85 -7.41 -4.11 -13.64
N GLN A 86 -7.61 -2.91 -13.07
CA GLN A 86 -8.93 -2.44 -12.63
C GLN A 86 -9.95 -2.43 -13.78
N LYS A 87 -9.57 -1.91 -14.96
CA LYS A 87 -10.44 -1.91 -16.14
C LYS A 87 -10.82 -3.32 -16.60
N LYS A 88 -9.89 -4.29 -16.50
CA LYS A 88 -10.17 -5.70 -16.84
C LYS A 88 -11.15 -6.32 -15.84
N VAL A 89 -10.97 -6.06 -14.54
CA VAL A 89 -11.87 -6.54 -13.49
C VAL A 89 -13.26 -5.97 -13.67
N ASN A 90 -13.41 -4.65 -13.84
CA ASN A 90 -14.72 -4.03 -14.06
C ASN A 90 -15.44 -4.66 -15.28
N LYS A 91 -14.73 -4.81 -16.41
CA LYS A 91 -15.26 -5.48 -17.61
C LYS A 91 -15.65 -6.95 -17.38
N LEU A 92 -15.01 -7.64 -16.43
CA LEU A 92 -15.41 -9.00 -16.05
C LEU A 92 -16.68 -8.95 -15.22
N MET A 93 -16.76 -8.08 -14.20
CA MET A 93 -17.93 -7.94 -13.32
C MET A 93 -19.17 -7.53 -14.12
N ASP A 94 -19.04 -6.62 -15.08
CA ASP A 94 -20.12 -6.19 -15.99
C ASP A 94 -20.68 -7.34 -16.85
N ARG A 95 -20.00 -8.48 -16.95
CA ARG A 95 -20.49 -9.66 -17.69
C ARG A 95 -21.24 -10.67 -16.80
N TYR A 96 -21.19 -10.50 -15.49
CA TYR A 96 -21.86 -11.36 -14.52
C TYR A 96 -23.15 -10.74 -13.96
N ILE A 97 -23.50 -9.53 -14.39
CA ILE A 97 -24.74 -8.81 -14.08
C ILE A 97 -25.57 -8.78 -15.37
#